data_AF-A0A940Y5X9-F1
#
_entry.id   AF-A0A940Y5X9-F1
#
_cell.length_a   1.000
_cell.length_b   1.000
_cell.length_c   1.000
_cell.angle_alpha   90.00
_cell.angle_beta   90.00
_cell.angle_gamma   90.00
#
_symmetry.space_group_name_H-M   'P 1'
#
loop_
_entity.id
_entity.type
_entity.pdbx_description
1 polymer ?
#
loop_
_entity_poly.entity_id
_entity_poly.type
_entity_poly.pdbx_seq_one_letter_code
_entity_poly.pdbx_strand_id
1 'polypeptide(L)'
;MVFDKKYSDEVRRLAVERVRQRRLEEPENRSIVREVAEEFEVGPQSLRKWLTRYDDGSYDYDPVPGSVAPAVFADGHGDGWEPRAATVGRQERRTTGQRELHARIEELEHRIAVLQEDNRSLTRVVSLLADQLRVATTNGVQIPDSTVRHAPRA
;
A
#
# COMPACT_ATOMS: atom_id res chain seq x y z
N MET A 1 -5.23 -0.45 25.70
CA MET A 1 -6.66 -0.28 26.08
C MET A 1 -7.42 -1.54 25.66
N VAL A 2 -7.89 -2.32 26.63
CA VAL A 2 -8.58 -3.61 26.46
C VAL A 2 -10.03 -3.36 26.02
N PHE A 3 -10.33 -3.37 24.71
CA PHE A 3 -11.71 -3.52 24.20
C PHE A 3 -12.07 -5.01 23.97
N ASP A 4 -11.24 -5.91 24.50
CA ASP A 4 -10.96 -7.26 23.98
C ASP A 4 -11.96 -8.38 24.28
N LYS A 5 -13.22 -8.09 24.62
CA LYS A 5 -14.17 -9.21 24.84
C LYS A 5 -15.56 -9.05 24.25
N LYS A 6 -15.87 -7.97 23.53
CA LYS A 6 -17.20 -7.81 22.91
C LYS A 6 -17.24 -8.15 21.43
N TYR A 7 -16.16 -7.91 20.70
CA TYR A 7 -16.10 -8.15 19.26
C TYR A 7 -14.74 -8.74 18.93
N SER A 8 -14.73 -9.83 18.15
CA SER A 8 -13.49 -10.40 17.65
C SER A 8 -12.76 -9.37 16.80
N ASP A 9 -11.44 -9.45 16.81
CA ASP A 9 -10.61 -8.53 16.03
C ASP A 9 -10.78 -8.75 14.51
N GLU A 10 -11.25 -9.94 14.10
CA GLU A 10 -11.70 -10.24 12.75
C GLU A 10 -12.92 -9.40 12.36
N VAL A 11 -13.98 -9.39 13.18
CA VAL A 11 -15.19 -8.57 12.96
C VAL A 11 -14.82 -7.09 12.89
N ARG A 12 -13.92 -6.65 13.76
CA ARG A 12 -13.42 -5.27 13.76
C ARG A 12 -12.74 -4.90 12.44
N ARG A 13 -11.85 -5.78 11.94
CA ARG A 13 -11.11 -5.57 10.69
C ARG A 13 -12.04 -5.57 9.48
N LEU A 14 -12.91 -6.57 9.38
CA LEU A 14 -13.85 -6.73 8.29
C LEU A 14 -14.85 -5.56 8.24
N ALA A 15 -15.34 -5.10 9.39
CA ALA A 15 -16.24 -3.95 9.45
C ALA A 15 -15.55 -2.65 8.96
N VAL A 16 -14.29 -2.41 9.35
CA VAL A 16 -13.52 -1.23 8.90
C VAL A 16 -13.26 -1.29 7.40
N GLU A 17 -12.86 -2.45 6.88
CA GLU A 17 -12.61 -2.67 5.45
C GLU A 17 -13.88 -2.50 4.62
N ARG A 18 -15.01 -3.03 5.11
CA ARG A 18 -16.32 -2.89 4.46
C ARG A 18 -16.77 -1.45 4.35
N VAL A 19 -16.55 -0.63 5.39
CA VAL A 19 -16.84 0.82 5.32
C VAL A 19 -15.96 1.50 4.27
N ARG A 20 -14.67 1.15 4.18
CA ARG A 20 -13.76 1.72 3.18
C ARG A 20 -14.23 1.39 1.76
N GLN A 21 -14.59 0.13 1.51
CA GLN A 21 -15.10 -0.30 0.21
C GLN A 21 -16.35 0.49 -0.18
N ARG A 22 -17.33 0.62 0.72
CA ARG A 22 -18.54 1.40 0.43
C ARG A 22 -18.27 2.89 0.27
N ARG A 23 -17.28 3.47 0.94
CA ARG A 23 -16.89 4.88 0.75
C ARG A 23 -16.24 5.15 -0.61
N LEU A 24 -15.63 4.13 -1.24
CA LEU A 24 -15.11 4.24 -2.61
C LEU A 24 -16.24 4.24 -3.63
N GLU A 25 -17.29 3.45 -3.37
CA GLU A 25 -18.47 3.35 -4.23
C GLU A 25 -19.41 4.56 -4.05
N GLU A 26 -19.59 5.03 -2.80
CA GLU A 26 -20.51 6.11 -2.44
C GLU A 26 -19.87 7.09 -1.43
N PRO A 27 -19.03 8.05 -1.88
CA PRO A 27 -18.28 8.93 -0.98
C PRO A 27 -19.15 9.92 -0.18
N GLU A 28 -20.33 10.27 -0.67
CA GLU A 28 -21.24 11.20 0.02
C GLU A 28 -22.18 10.51 1.02
N ASN A 29 -22.23 9.18 1.02
CA ASN A 29 -23.18 8.46 1.84
C ASN A 29 -22.72 8.39 3.31
N ARG A 30 -23.34 9.25 4.13
CA ARG A 30 -23.06 9.32 5.58
C ARG A 30 -23.69 8.19 6.39
N SER A 31 -24.61 7.40 5.81
CA SER A 31 -25.23 6.25 6.50
C SER A 31 -24.41 4.96 6.42
N ILE A 32 -23.36 4.90 5.58
CA ILE A 32 -22.48 3.72 5.46
C ILE A 32 -22.02 3.19 6.82
N VAL A 33 -21.62 4.09 7.73
CA VAL A 33 -21.12 3.68 9.05
C VAL A 33 -22.24 3.10 9.92
N ARG A 34 -23.49 3.53 9.74
CA ARG A 34 -24.63 2.96 10.46
C ARG A 34 -25.01 1.60 9.88
N GLU A 35 -25.04 1.49 8.56
CA GLU A 35 -25.41 0.25 7.87
C GLU A 35 -24.38 -0.85 8.09
N VAL A 36 -23.09 -0.54 8.00
CA VAL A 36 -22.03 -1.53 8.28
C VAL A 36 -21.99 -1.86 9.77
N ALA A 37 -22.32 -0.90 10.64
CA ALA A 37 -22.43 -1.20 12.07
C ALA A 37 -23.57 -2.20 12.35
N GLU A 38 -24.70 -2.06 11.66
CA GLU A 38 -25.81 -3.00 11.73
C GLU A 38 -25.47 -4.37 11.12
N GLU A 39 -24.78 -4.39 9.97
CA GLU A 39 -24.31 -5.60 9.25
C GLU A 39 -23.39 -6.48 10.11
N PHE A 40 -22.55 -5.87 10.95
CA PHE A 40 -21.60 -6.58 11.82
C PHE A 40 -22.03 -6.64 13.30
N GLU A 41 -23.26 -6.20 13.63
CA GLU A 41 -23.78 -6.10 15.00
C GLU A 41 -22.87 -5.29 15.96
N VAL A 42 -22.09 -4.37 15.41
CA VAL A 42 -21.19 -3.52 16.18
C VAL A 42 -21.86 -2.18 16.47
N GLY A 43 -21.62 -1.62 17.66
CA GLY A 43 -22.12 -0.27 17.96
C GLY A 43 -21.59 0.77 16.95
N PRO A 44 -22.43 1.64 16.35
CA PRO A 44 -21.97 2.65 15.39
C PRO A 44 -20.88 3.58 15.92
N GLN A 45 -20.90 3.85 17.23
CA GLN A 45 -19.87 4.64 17.91
C GLN A 45 -18.52 3.90 18.02
N SER A 46 -18.55 2.57 18.17
CA SER A 46 -17.34 1.73 18.19
C SER A 46 -16.70 1.70 16.81
N LEU A 47 -17.51 1.52 15.75
CA LEU A 47 -17.03 1.52 14.37
C LEU A 47 -16.39 2.86 13.98
N ARG A 48 -16.98 4.00 14.38
CA ARG A 48 -16.35 5.33 14.20
C ARG A 48 -15.00 5.46 14.90
N LYS A 49 -14.88 4.93 16.12
CA LYS A 49 -13.61 4.95 16.87
C LYS A 49 -12.55 4.10 16.17
N TRP A 50 -12.92 2.94 15.63
CA TRP A 50 -12.01 2.09 14.87
C TRP A 50 -11.54 2.75 13.58
N LEU A 51 -12.46 3.36 12.81
CA LEU A 51 -12.11 4.13 11.61
C LEU A 51 -11.18 5.30 11.94
N THR A 52 -11.44 6.04 13.02
CA THR A 52 -10.58 7.16 13.42
C THR A 52 -9.17 6.70 13.77
N ARG A 53 -9.02 5.54 14.44
CA ARG A 53 -7.69 4.95 14.73
C ARG A 53 -7.01 4.43 13.48
N TYR A 54 -7.79 3.90 12.53
CA TYR A 54 -7.29 3.42 11.25
C TYR A 54 -6.75 4.56 10.40
N ASP A 55 -7.50 5.66 10.29
CA ASP A 55 -7.13 6.85 9.53
C ASP A 55 -5.91 7.58 10.15
N ASP A 56 -5.70 7.48 11.47
CA ASP A 56 -4.58 8.12 12.19
C ASP A 56 -3.28 7.29 12.13
N GLY A 57 -3.30 6.09 11.51
CA GLY A 57 -2.14 5.20 11.41
C GLY A 57 -1.73 4.53 12.73
N SER A 58 -2.29 4.94 13.86
CA SER A 58 -2.18 4.28 15.18
C SER A 58 -3.06 3.02 15.29
N TYR A 59 -3.33 2.34 14.17
CA TYR A 59 -4.10 1.11 14.16
C TYR A 59 -3.22 -0.06 14.58
N ASP A 60 -2.95 -0.11 15.88
CA ASP A 60 -2.23 -1.20 16.52
C ASP A 60 -3.18 -2.40 16.58
N TYR A 61 -3.06 -3.28 15.59
CA TYR A 61 -3.45 -4.66 15.79
C TYR A 61 -2.27 -5.26 16.52
N ASP A 62 -2.50 -5.78 17.72
CA ASP A 62 -1.52 -6.57 18.45
C ASP A 62 -1.84 -8.04 18.12
N PRO A 63 -1.37 -8.62 16.99
CA PRO A 63 -1.39 -10.05 16.86
C PRO A 63 -0.16 -10.57 17.61
N VAL A 64 -0.40 -11.49 18.54
CA VAL A 64 0.59 -12.35 19.22
C VAL A 64 0.94 -11.91 20.66
N PRO A 65 0.39 -12.59 21.69
CA PRO A 65 0.97 -12.56 23.02
C PRO A 65 2.27 -13.37 22.99
N GLY A 66 3.39 -12.75 22.62
CA GLY A 66 4.64 -13.50 22.49
C GLY A 66 5.90 -12.79 21.99
N SER A 67 5.89 -11.47 21.75
CA SER A 67 7.11 -10.75 21.38
C SER A 67 7.52 -9.75 22.48
N VAL A 68 8.32 -10.25 23.41
CA VAL A 68 9.30 -9.47 24.21
C VAL A 68 10.35 -8.90 23.22
N ALA A 69 10.78 -7.65 23.20
CA ALA A 69 10.89 -6.53 24.16
C ALA A 69 11.27 -5.24 23.35
N PRO A 70 11.68 -4.08 23.95
CA PRO A 70 11.64 -3.67 25.34
C PRO A 70 10.93 -2.32 25.57
N ALA A 71 10.60 -2.12 26.85
CA ALA A 71 10.02 -0.95 27.44
C ALA A 71 10.69 0.37 27.02
N VAL A 72 9.85 1.32 26.55
CA VAL A 72 10.11 2.75 26.67
C VAL A 72 8.90 3.34 27.39
N PHE A 73 9.00 3.28 28.73
CA PHE A 73 8.36 4.10 29.75
C PHE A 73 6.84 4.26 29.75
N ALA A 74 6.25 3.64 30.78
CA ALA A 74 4.97 4.01 31.34
C ALA A 74 5.02 5.44 31.91
N ASP A 75 3.98 6.22 31.66
CA ASP A 75 3.38 7.04 32.71
C ASP A 75 1.88 7.13 32.47
N GLY A 76 1.12 6.68 33.46
CA GLY A 76 -0.34 6.69 33.43
C GLY A 76 -0.87 8.09 33.69
N HIS A 77 -2.02 8.41 33.08
CA HIS A 77 -3.03 9.28 33.69
C HIS A 77 -4.39 8.91 33.12
N GLY A 78 -5.27 8.44 34.03
CA GLY A 78 -6.69 8.34 33.79
C GLY A 78 -7.38 9.69 33.97
N ASP A 79 -8.59 9.74 33.42
CA ASP A 79 -9.69 10.65 33.69
C ASP A 79 -9.66 12.09 33.14
N GLY A 80 -10.79 12.44 32.50
CA GLY A 80 -11.18 13.80 32.15
C GLY A 80 -11.18 14.13 30.66
N TRP A 81 -12.14 13.61 29.88
CA TRP A 81 -12.47 14.27 28.61
C TRP A 81 -13.69 15.18 28.82
N GLU A 82 -13.40 16.46 29.07
CA GLU A 82 -14.37 17.54 28.84
C GLU A 82 -14.29 17.96 27.37
N PRO A 83 -15.41 18.01 26.61
CA PRO A 83 -15.36 18.51 25.25
C PRO A 83 -15.86 19.95 25.18
N ARG A 84 -14.98 20.94 25.25
CA ARG A 84 -15.19 22.26 24.63
C ARG A 84 -13.96 23.17 24.80
N ALA A 85 -12.98 23.02 23.89
CA ALA A 85 -12.05 24.11 23.51
C ALA A 85 -11.03 23.73 22.42
N ALA A 86 -10.80 22.44 22.12
CA ALA A 86 -9.64 22.01 21.32
C ALA A 86 -9.92 21.65 19.84
N THR A 87 -11.04 22.09 19.25
CA THR A 87 -11.38 21.70 17.86
C THR A 87 -10.61 22.47 16.79
N VAL A 88 -10.22 23.72 17.06
CA VAL A 88 -9.61 24.59 16.04
C VAL A 88 -8.17 24.17 15.72
N GLY A 89 -7.31 23.99 16.73
CA GLY A 89 -5.91 23.60 16.51
C GLY A 89 -5.72 22.16 15.99
N ARG A 90 -6.66 21.24 16.27
CA ARG A 90 -6.63 19.87 15.75
C ARG A 90 -7.03 19.81 14.28
N GLN A 91 -7.93 20.69 13.85
CA GLN A 91 -8.39 20.75 12.47
C GLN A 91 -7.34 21.39 11.56
N GLU A 92 -6.65 22.43 12.02
CA GLU A 92 -5.55 23.05 11.28
C GLU A 92 -4.38 22.08 11.06
N ARG A 93 -3.93 21.35 12.10
CA ARG A 93 -2.89 20.32 11.95
C ARG A 93 -3.27 19.19 10.98
N ARG A 94 -4.56 18.84 10.91
CA ARG A 94 -5.06 17.90 9.89
C ARG A 94 -4.96 18.50 8.50
N THR A 95 -5.33 19.76 8.31
CA THR A 95 -5.24 20.37 6.97
C THR A 95 -3.82 20.58 6.48
N THR A 96 -2.87 20.89 7.38
CA THR A 96 -1.45 21.00 7.03
C THR A 96 -0.86 19.62 6.73
N GLY A 97 -1.12 18.63 7.58
CA GLY A 97 -0.71 17.25 7.33
C GLY A 97 -1.33 16.68 6.05
N GLN A 98 -2.60 17.00 5.76
CA GLN A 98 -3.27 16.62 4.52
C GLN A 98 -2.58 17.22 3.29
N ARG A 99 -2.20 18.50 3.33
CA ARG A 99 -1.47 19.16 2.24
C ARG A 99 -0.08 18.57 2.04
N GLU A 100 0.64 18.30 3.13
CA GLU A 100 1.95 17.64 3.08
C GLU A 100 1.85 16.23 2.48
N LEU A 101 0.81 15.47 2.84
CA LEU A 101 0.53 14.17 2.26
C LEU A 101 0.22 14.27 0.75
N HIS A 102 -0.57 15.25 0.32
CA HIS A 102 -0.82 15.47 -1.11
C HIS A 102 0.45 15.83 -1.87
N ALA A 103 1.26 16.75 -1.34
CA ALA A 103 2.55 17.10 -1.95
C ALA A 103 3.49 15.88 -2.04
N ARG A 104 3.49 15.03 -1.01
CA ARG A 104 4.28 13.80 -1.01
C ARG A 104 3.77 12.78 -2.01
N ILE A 105 2.45 12.67 -2.20
CA ILE A 105 1.85 11.81 -3.22
C ILE A 105 2.28 12.27 -4.61
N GLU A 106 2.18 13.57 -4.92
CA GLU A 106 2.60 14.14 -6.21
C GLU A 106 4.09 13.88 -6.48
N GLU A 107 4.95 14.03 -5.46
CA GLU A 107 6.39 13.73 -5.56
C GLU A 107 6.63 12.24 -5.87
N LEU A 108 5.91 11.34 -5.19
CA LEU A 108 6.04 9.90 -5.41
C LEU A 108 5.54 9.48 -6.79
N GLU A 109 4.43 10.04 -7.25
CA GLU A 109 3.89 9.80 -8.60
C GLU A 109 4.88 10.27 -9.67
N HIS A 110 5.49 11.44 -9.49
CA HIS A 110 6.54 11.92 -10.37
C HIS A 110 7.74 10.96 -10.42
N ARG A 111 8.21 10.49 -9.25
CA ARG A 111 9.32 9.52 -9.18
C ARG A 111 8.98 8.19 -9.84
N ILE A 112 7.74 7.70 -9.69
CA ILE A 112 7.28 6.48 -10.35
C ILE A 112 7.32 6.64 -11.87
N ALA A 113 6.85 7.79 -12.39
CA ALA A 113 6.88 8.05 -13.83
C ALA A 113 8.32 8.03 -14.39
N VAL A 114 9.28 8.63 -13.68
CA VAL A 114 10.70 8.61 -14.07
C VAL A 114 11.23 7.17 -14.07
N LEU A 115 11.01 6.41 -12.99
CA LEU A 115 11.47 5.02 -12.90
C LEU A 115 10.85 4.12 -13.98
N GLN A 116 9.61 4.38 -14.38
CA GLN A 116 8.97 3.66 -15.47
C GLN A 116 9.59 4.00 -16.84
N GLU A 117 9.97 5.26 -17.08
CA GLU A 117 10.72 5.62 -18.29
C GLU A 117 12.09 4.97 -18.32
N ASP A 118 12.81 4.96 -17.20
CA ASP A 118 14.12 4.33 -17.09
C ASP A 118 14.03 2.82 -17.36
N ASN A 119 13.04 2.14 -16.78
CA ASN A 119 12.81 0.72 -17.05
C ASN A 119 12.46 0.45 -18.53
N ARG A 120 11.67 1.31 -19.16
CA ARG A 120 11.39 1.21 -20.61
C ARG A 120 12.67 1.38 -21.42
N SER A 121 13.50 2.34 -21.07
CA SER A 121 14.78 2.61 -21.74
C SER A 121 15.75 1.45 -21.56
N LEU A 122 15.91 0.91 -20.34
CA LEU A 122 16.71 -0.27 -20.06
C LEU A 122 16.21 -1.50 -20.84
N THR A 123 14.88 -1.69 -20.90
CA THR A 123 14.30 -2.78 -21.70
C THR A 123 14.70 -2.68 -23.17
N ARG A 124 14.65 -1.49 -23.78
CA ARG A 124 15.11 -1.26 -25.16
C ARG A 124 16.59 -1.58 -25.34
N VAL A 125 17.44 -1.15 -24.40
CA VAL A 125 18.89 -1.41 -24.44
C VAL A 125 19.17 -2.91 -24.34
N VAL A 126 18.50 -3.61 -23.43
CA VAL A 126 18.64 -5.07 -23.27
C VAL A 126 18.19 -5.81 -24.52
N SER A 127 17.05 -5.42 -25.13
CA SER A 127 16.60 -5.99 -26.40
C SER A 127 17.63 -5.77 -27.52
N LEU A 128 18.18 -4.57 -27.64
CA LEU A 128 19.18 -4.25 -28.65
C LEU A 128 20.47 -5.06 -28.45
N LEU A 129 20.92 -5.23 -27.20
CA LEU A 129 22.07 -6.07 -26.88
C LEU A 129 21.80 -7.55 -27.19
N ALA A 130 20.59 -8.04 -26.87
CA ALA A 130 20.19 -9.41 -27.19
C ALA A 130 20.16 -9.65 -28.71
N ASP A 131 19.67 -8.68 -29.49
CA ASP A 131 19.68 -8.73 -30.95
C ASP A 131 21.11 -8.69 -31.51
N GLN A 132 22.00 -7.86 -30.95
CA GLN A 132 23.41 -7.85 -31.33
C GLN A 132 24.10 -9.18 -31.06
N LEU A 133 23.84 -9.80 -29.90
CA LEU A 133 24.38 -11.13 -29.56
C LEU A 133 23.81 -12.21 -30.48
N ARG A 134 22.52 -12.14 -30.83
CA ARG A 134 21.92 -13.04 -31.82
C ARG A 134 22.57 -12.87 -33.19
N VAL A 135 22.75 -11.65 -33.68
CA VAL A 135 23.39 -11.38 -34.98
C VAL A 135 24.85 -11.83 -34.99
N ALA A 136 25.61 -11.56 -33.93
CA ALA A 136 27.00 -12.00 -33.80
C ALA A 136 27.13 -13.52 -33.79
N THR A 137 26.21 -14.22 -33.09
CA THR A 137 26.20 -15.68 -33.03
C THR A 137 25.69 -16.31 -34.33
N THR A 138 24.73 -15.72 -35.03
CA THR A 138 24.22 -16.24 -36.31
C THR A 138 25.15 -15.94 -37.49
N ASN A 139 25.83 -14.79 -37.50
CA ASN A 139 26.81 -14.47 -38.55
C ASN A 139 28.14 -15.20 -38.37
N GLY A 140 28.46 -15.68 -37.16
CA GLY A 140 29.59 -16.58 -36.89
C GLY A 140 29.38 -18.02 -37.40
N VAL A 141 28.16 -18.39 -37.82
CA VAL A 141 27.80 -19.72 -38.32
C VAL A 141 27.50 -19.65 -39.84
N GLN A 142 28.32 -18.92 -40.59
CA GLN A 142 28.53 -19.23 -42.01
C GLN A 142 29.87 -19.93 -42.14
N ILE A 143 29.87 -21.24 -41.85
CA ILE A 143 30.93 -22.12 -42.37
C ILE A 143 30.64 -22.21 -43.87
N PRO A 144 31.48 -21.66 -44.76
CA PRO A 144 31.32 -21.97 -46.17
C PRO A 144 31.59 -23.47 -46.31
N ASP A 145 30.55 -24.25 -46.64
CA ASP A 145 30.70 -25.61 -47.12
C ASP A 145 31.45 -25.54 -48.46
N SER A 146 32.77 -25.46 -48.34
CA SER A 146 33.75 -25.40 -49.41
C SER A 146 34.42 -26.76 -49.51
N THR A 147 33.58 -27.79 -49.60
CA THR A 147 34.00 -29.15 -49.93
C THR A 147 33.24 -29.71 -51.13
N VAL A 148 32.94 -28.87 -52.12
CA VAL A 148 32.87 -29.32 -53.51
C VAL A 148 34.31 -29.40 -54.03
N ARG A 149 35.05 -30.45 -53.65
CA ARG A 149 36.27 -30.86 -54.37
C ARG A 149 35.93 -32.08 -55.21
N HIS A 150 35.77 -31.79 -56.50
CA HIS A 150 35.90 -32.68 -57.64
C HIS A 150 36.72 -33.95 -57.36
N ALA A 151 36.09 -35.11 -57.43
CA ALA A 151 36.79 -36.37 -57.65
C ALA A 151 37.04 -36.52 -59.17
N PRO A 152 38.30 -36.73 -59.63
CA PRO A 152 38.56 -37.02 -61.02
C PRO A 152 38.27 -38.49 -61.34
N ARG A 153 37.69 -38.64 -62.51
CA ARG A 153 37.40 -39.86 -63.26
C ARG A 153 38.66 -40.71 -63.45
N ALA A 154 38.59 -42.00 -63.13
CA ALA A 154 39.40 -43.07 -63.68
C ALA A 154 38.56 -44.35 -63.72
#